data_AF-A0A2J6SQP3-F1
#
_entry.id   AF-A0A2J6SQP3-F1
#
_cell.length_a   1.000
_cell.length_b   1.000
_cell.length_c   1.000
_cell.angle_alpha   90.00
_cell.angle_beta   90.00
_cell.angle_gamma   90.00
#
_symmetry.space_group_name_H-M   'P 1'
#
loop_
_entity.id
_entity.type
_entity.pdbx_description
1 polymer ?
#
loop_
_entity_poly.entity_id
_entity_poly.type
_entity_poly.pdbx_seq_one_letter_code
_entity_poly.pdbx_strand_id
1 'polypeptide(L)'
;MDNSTESISGLGFFNLGNGLIEIAALTSLIGSTAAESLALGDKGPAGLVWATMTIFGVMSIVTLFTATATPGWLRDSVGVRGAKSDAVVGLSLDLSKSFKYRGRGEAANALERREVYVFDQRTANILNAISPSIPGEDLQIYSFIQDPWRQKTASYHSRLDWILLGLSGAAKLIESFVLWRYGALMLALVTILSWLFFFSAALTLQLYDLRRHAPISKIDIVTGSLPTCSTVGGTRKILLGVTKSTRQHVLWKTIWGLGGIVGVITVIATYLVLAHPTSTNVFFIWTGFQLLWLALRSTLFYLLSDREKQDHVGLEYKPWPKVGPQERARVCRLVFALSKYQQHLHPRGLLSYTEDMESSVEGLHNVRSEYPLSSNEEIVSISVHGVIGDTLLASTSWVFGSKRGGHDFYDTCIIILNTPDGTIAIPAARALPSKPPQETLDFELGVQTTHLPRGGLLPLGSRGNFLNIGIDVQWCYWIPCSEGRWLFFMTEQTKVKGTRNASVLSDQQMTDKLERGKIFISLKHVGEVKEIVENSTLACGFLLELLK
;
A
#
# COMPACT_ATOMS: atom_id res chain seq x y z
N MET A 1 -21.15 69.08 -49.74
CA MET A 1 -20.16 69.50 -48.73
C MET A 1 -20.59 68.86 -47.44
N ASP A 2 -20.04 67.66 -47.22
CA ASP A 2 -20.14 66.91 -45.98
C ASP A 2 -19.37 67.63 -44.89
N ASN A 3 -19.90 67.64 -43.67
CA ASN A 3 -19.05 67.65 -42.48
C ASN A 3 -19.79 67.01 -41.30
N SER A 4 -19.29 65.82 -40.97
CA SER A 4 -19.60 64.91 -39.89
C SER A 4 -19.32 65.51 -38.51
N THR A 5 -20.32 65.47 -37.63
CA THR A 5 -20.12 65.37 -36.18
C THR A 5 -20.26 63.91 -35.77
N GLU A 6 -19.14 63.17 -35.80
CA GLU A 6 -18.99 61.94 -35.01
C GLU A 6 -17.69 62.07 -34.21
N SER A 7 -17.83 62.22 -32.89
CA SER A 7 -16.74 62.06 -31.94
C SER A 7 -17.11 60.98 -30.92
N ILE A 8 -16.72 59.75 -31.27
CA ILE A 8 -16.15 58.73 -30.39
C ILE A 8 -16.93 58.47 -29.09
N SER A 9 -18.09 57.84 -29.22
CA SER A 9 -18.72 57.02 -28.17
C SER A 9 -18.57 55.53 -28.53
N GLY A 10 -17.34 55.12 -28.81
CA GLY A 10 -16.97 53.81 -29.38
C GLY A 10 -15.82 53.13 -28.64
N LEU A 11 -15.86 53.09 -27.31
CA LEU A 11 -15.12 52.09 -26.52
C LEU A 11 -16.17 51.24 -25.81
N GLY A 12 -16.78 50.37 -26.62
CA GLY A 12 -17.71 49.37 -26.15
C GLY A 12 -17.10 48.56 -25.03
N PHE A 13 -17.79 48.59 -23.89
CA PHE A 13 -17.75 47.67 -22.76
C PHE A 13 -18.00 46.19 -23.15
N PHE A 14 -17.52 45.75 -24.32
CA PHE A 14 -17.60 44.37 -24.79
C PHE A 14 -16.40 43.58 -24.26
N ASN A 15 -16.70 42.49 -23.53
CA ASN A 15 -15.85 41.32 -23.27
C ASN A 15 -14.70 41.39 -22.25
N LEU A 16 -14.67 42.31 -21.28
CA LEU A 16 -13.70 42.21 -20.17
C LEU A 16 -13.96 40.99 -19.26
N GLY A 17 -15.22 40.62 -19.03
CA GLY A 17 -15.58 39.42 -18.27
C GLY A 17 -15.17 38.12 -18.98
N ASN A 18 -15.39 38.02 -20.30
CA ASN A 18 -14.97 36.87 -21.10
C ASN A 18 -13.44 36.80 -21.25
N GLY A 19 -12.76 37.94 -21.44
CA GLY A 19 -11.30 37.99 -21.50
C GLY A 19 -10.64 37.59 -20.18
N LEU A 20 -11.24 37.94 -19.03
CA LEU A 20 -10.75 37.48 -17.72
C LEU A 20 -11.03 36.00 -17.47
N ILE A 21 -12.14 35.44 -17.97
CA ILE A 21 -12.40 34.00 -17.91
C ILE A 21 -11.37 33.24 -18.76
N GLU A 22 -11.03 33.75 -19.95
CA GLU A 22 -9.99 33.18 -20.81
C GLU A 22 -8.58 33.32 -20.21
N ILE A 23 -8.25 34.47 -19.63
CA ILE A 23 -6.98 34.68 -18.92
C ILE A 23 -6.93 33.82 -17.65
N ALA A 24 -8.01 33.69 -16.89
CA ALA A 24 -8.09 32.82 -15.72
C ALA A 24 -7.96 31.34 -16.11
N ALA A 25 -8.57 30.92 -17.23
CA ALA A 25 -8.42 29.58 -17.77
C ALA A 25 -6.98 29.30 -18.23
N LEU A 26 -6.36 30.24 -18.95
CA LEU A 26 -4.98 30.14 -19.42
C LEU A 26 -3.96 30.16 -18.26
N THR A 27 -4.14 31.04 -17.30
CA THR A 27 -3.28 31.13 -16.10
C THR A 27 -3.50 29.97 -15.13
N SER A 28 -4.71 29.40 -15.09
CA SER A 28 -4.98 28.13 -14.40
C SER A 28 -4.28 26.96 -15.10
N LEU A 29 -4.22 26.94 -16.43
CA LEU A 29 -3.51 25.90 -17.18
C LEU A 29 -1.99 25.96 -16.96
N ILE A 30 -1.39 27.15 -17.09
CA ILE A 30 0.06 27.35 -16.98
C ILE A 30 0.53 27.28 -15.52
N GLY A 31 -0.27 27.78 -14.58
CA GLY A 31 0.08 27.88 -13.16
C GLY A 31 -0.30 26.67 -12.31
N SER A 32 -1.23 25.81 -12.75
CA SER A 32 -1.70 24.65 -11.96
C SER A 32 -0.58 23.71 -11.59
N THR A 33 0.35 23.43 -12.51
CA THR A 33 1.40 22.43 -12.25
C THR A 33 2.38 22.86 -11.16
N ALA A 34 2.82 24.12 -11.20
CA ALA A 34 3.68 24.72 -10.18
C ALA A 34 2.94 24.87 -8.84
N ALA A 35 1.68 25.30 -8.90
CA ALA A 35 0.81 25.44 -7.74
C ALA A 35 0.61 24.11 -7.01
N GLU A 36 0.33 23.04 -7.75
CA GLU A 36 0.12 21.70 -7.21
C GLU A 36 1.39 21.17 -6.52
N SER A 37 2.56 21.25 -7.17
CA SER A 37 3.81 20.77 -6.58
C SER A 37 4.20 21.55 -5.31
N LEU A 38 4.00 22.88 -5.32
CA LEU A 38 4.23 23.72 -4.15
C LEU A 38 3.24 23.38 -3.01
N ALA A 39 1.96 23.16 -3.33
CA ALA A 39 0.91 22.82 -2.37
C ALA A 39 1.10 21.43 -1.73
N LEU A 40 1.69 20.48 -2.46
CA LEU A 40 2.06 19.15 -1.95
C LEU A 40 3.30 19.18 -1.03
N GLY A 41 3.97 20.32 -0.93
CA GLY A 41 5.15 20.47 -0.09
C GLY A 41 6.41 19.87 -0.71
N ASP A 42 6.47 19.68 -2.03
CA ASP A 42 7.68 19.21 -2.74
C ASP A 42 8.86 20.17 -2.51
N LYS A 43 8.55 21.45 -2.32
CA LYS A 43 9.52 22.51 -2.03
C LYS A 43 9.58 22.90 -0.56
N GLY A 44 9.04 22.08 0.35
CA GLY A 44 8.95 22.35 1.78
C GLY A 44 7.72 23.18 2.19
N PRO A 45 7.54 23.46 3.49
CA PRO A 45 6.35 24.13 4.02
C PRO A 45 6.14 25.55 3.47
N ALA A 46 7.22 26.27 3.17
CA ALA A 46 7.12 27.59 2.55
C ALA A 46 6.41 27.52 1.20
N GLY A 47 6.62 26.42 0.45
CA GLY A 47 5.93 26.16 -0.81
C GLY A 47 4.41 26.17 -0.67
N LEU A 48 3.87 25.62 0.43
CA LEU A 48 2.43 25.61 0.70
C LEU A 48 1.83 27.03 0.76
N VAL A 49 2.55 27.95 1.41
CA VAL A 49 2.14 29.36 1.51
C VAL A 49 2.21 30.02 0.14
N TRP A 50 3.33 29.85 -0.56
CA TRP A 50 3.53 30.45 -1.88
C TRP A 50 2.58 29.89 -2.96
N ALA A 51 2.15 28.65 -2.84
CA ALA A 51 1.14 28.04 -3.71
C ALA A 51 -0.18 28.82 -3.70
N THR A 52 -0.56 29.31 -2.51
CA THR A 52 -1.87 29.90 -2.18
C THR A 52 -1.85 31.43 -2.15
N MET A 53 -0.71 32.06 -2.49
CA MET A 53 -0.59 33.53 -2.57
C MET A 53 -1.48 34.16 -3.65
N THR A 54 -1.89 33.40 -4.66
CA THR A 54 -2.74 33.88 -5.76
C THR A 54 -4.00 33.04 -5.87
N ILE A 55 -5.11 33.66 -6.25
CA ILE A 55 -6.38 32.95 -6.53
C ILE A 55 -6.27 32.08 -7.80
N PHE A 56 -5.34 32.39 -8.71
CA PHE A 56 -5.16 31.64 -9.95
C PHE A 56 -4.66 30.21 -9.68
N GLY A 57 -5.45 29.23 -10.08
CA GLY A 57 -5.18 27.81 -9.85
C GLY A 57 -5.61 27.28 -8.48
N VAL A 58 -6.34 28.07 -7.67
CA VAL A 58 -6.86 27.60 -6.37
C VAL A 58 -7.78 26.39 -6.53
N MET A 59 -8.62 26.33 -7.57
CA MET A 59 -9.47 25.17 -7.78
C MET A 59 -8.68 23.88 -8.02
N SER A 60 -7.55 23.95 -8.74
CA SER A 60 -6.63 22.81 -8.89
C SER A 60 -6.02 22.41 -7.54
N ILE A 61 -5.62 23.38 -6.71
CA ILE A 61 -5.10 23.13 -5.35
C ILE A 61 -6.19 22.50 -4.46
N VAL A 62 -7.43 22.98 -4.52
CA VAL A 62 -8.57 22.44 -3.75
C VAL A 62 -8.84 20.99 -4.15
N THR A 63 -8.92 20.71 -5.44
CA THR A 63 -9.08 19.33 -5.94
C THR A 63 -7.94 18.45 -5.46
N LEU A 64 -6.70 18.95 -5.52
CA LEU A 64 -5.52 18.24 -5.06
C LEU A 64 -5.57 17.95 -3.56
N PHE A 65 -5.94 18.93 -2.73
CA PHE A 65 -6.08 18.76 -1.29
C PHE A 65 -7.21 17.81 -0.92
N THR A 66 -8.32 17.86 -1.63
CA THR A 66 -9.42 16.93 -1.46
C THR A 66 -8.96 15.53 -1.80
N ALA A 67 -8.24 15.37 -2.92
CA ALA A 67 -7.66 14.09 -3.32
C ALA A 67 -6.72 13.57 -2.22
N THR A 68 -5.74 14.37 -1.77
CA THR A 68 -4.72 13.90 -0.82
C THR A 68 -5.25 13.62 0.59
N ALA A 69 -6.28 14.34 1.04
CA ALA A 69 -6.94 14.11 2.33
C ALA A 69 -7.88 12.90 2.31
N THR A 70 -8.41 12.52 1.14
CA THR A 70 -9.36 11.41 1.00
C THR A 70 -8.62 10.05 1.02
N PRO A 71 -9.15 9.02 1.71
CA PRO A 71 -8.64 7.64 1.58
C PRO A 71 -8.72 7.11 0.15
N GLY A 72 -7.77 6.28 -0.30
CA GLY A 72 -7.67 5.88 -1.71
C GLY A 72 -8.94 5.22 -2.26
N TRP A 73 -9.58 4.32 -1.51
CA TRP A 73 -10.84 3.67 -1.87
C TRP A 73 -11.99 4.64 -2.12
N LEU A 74 -11.98 5.80 -1.45
CA LEU A 74 -12.99 6.83 -1.59
C LEU A 74 -12.64 7.82 -2.72
N ARG A 75 -11.35 8.00 -3.06
CA ARG A 75 -10.93 8.90 -4.16
C ARG A 75 -11.50 8.49 -5.51
N ASP A 76 -11.49 7.18 -5.80
CA ASP A 76 -12.08 6.64 -7.03
C ASP A 76 -13.59 6.88 -7.06
N SER A 77 -14.26 6.69 -5.92
CA SER A 77 -15.71 6.86 -5.79
C SER A 77 -16.15 8.32 -5.93
N VAL A 78 -15.33 9.26 -5.44
CA VAL A 78 -15.61 10.72 -5.48
C VAL A 78 -15.06 11.38 -6.76
N GLY A 79 -14.29 10.65 -7.58
CA GLY A 79 -13.77 11.16 -8.85
C GLY A 79 -12.66 12.22 -8.70
N VAL A 80 -11.98 12.27 -7.55
CA VAL A 80 -10.92 13.25 -7.25
C VAL A 80 -9.51 12.71 -7.49
N ARG A 81 -9.39 11.52 -8.08
CA ARG A 81 -8.11 10.86 -8.27
C ARG A 81 -7.27 11.55 -9.35
N GLY A 82 -5.98 11.71 -9.07
CA GLY A 82 -5.04 12.27 -10.04
C GLY A 82 -3.60 11.79 -9.81
N ALA A 83 -2.84 11.62 -10.91
CA ALA A 83 -1.49 11.04 -10.89
C ALA A 83 -0.53 11.75 -9.93
N LYS A 84 -0.60 13.09 -9.81
CA LYS A 84 0.24 13.85 -8.87
C LYS A 84 -0.14 13.63 -7.41
N SER A 85 -1.44 13.66 -7.09
CA SER A 85 -1.94 13.39 -5.73
C SER A 85 -1.57 11.98 -5.28
N ASP A 86 -1.59 11.02 -6.21
CA ASP A 86 -1.26 9.63 -5.98
C ASP A 86 0.25 9.42 -5.83
N ALA A 87 1.07 10.06 -6.66
CA ALA A 87 2.53 10.02 -6.54
C ALA A 87 3.02 10.58 -5.20
N VAL A 88 2.33 11.60 -4.67
CA VAL A 88 2.70 12.25 -3.41
C VAL A 88 2.26 11.47 -2.18
N VAL A 89 1.04 10.91 -2.19
CA VAL A 89 0.54 10.12 -1.05
C VAL A 89 1.11 8.69 -1.05
N GLY A 90 1.58 8.22 -2.21
CA GLY A 90 2.01 6.84 -2.42
C GLY A 90 0.81 5.93 -2.71
N LEU A 91 0.10 6.20 -3.81
CA LEU A 91 -1.12 5.50 -4.27
C LEU A 91 -1.23 5.43 -5.81
N SER A 92 -0.11 5.26 -6.52
CA SER A 92 -0.15 5.13 -7.99
C SER A 92 -0.60 3.72 -8.44
N LEU A 93 -1.90 3.43 -8.52
CA LEU A 93 -2.31 2.44 -9.53
C LEU A 93 -1.98 3.02 -10.91
N ASP A 94 -1.35 2.23 -11.76
CA ASP A 94 -1.06 2.61 -13.14
C ASP A 94 -2.38 2.93 -13.86
N LEU A 95 -2.75 4.21 -13.94
CA LEU A 95 -3.99 4.68 -14.55
C LEU A 95 -4.05 4.35 -16.06
N SER A 96 -2.90 4.05 -16.68
CA SER A 96 -2.82 3.61 -18.08
C SER A 96 -3.23 2.14 -18.25
N LYS A 97 -2.98 1.32 -17.23
CA LYS A 97 -3.49 -0.04 -17.14
C LYS A 97 -4.81 0.04 -16.41
N SER A 98 -5.90 0.25 -17.16
CA SER A 98 -7.24 0.07 -16.61
C SER A 98 -7.33 -1.34 -16.02
N PHE A 99 -7.12 -1.49 -14.72
CA PHE A 99 -7.66 -2.60 -13.97
C PHE A 99 -9.16 -2.36 -13.96
N LYS A 100 -9.81 -2.70 -15.08
CA LYS A 100 -11.24 -2.89 -15.14
C LYS A 100 -11.51 -4.08 -14.24
N TYR A 101 -11.64 -3.84 -12.94
CA TYR A 101 -12.36 -4.75 -12.09
C TYR A 101 -13.82 -4.69 -12.57
N ARG A 102 -14.15 -5.60 -13.48
CA ARG A 102 -15.48 -5.77 -14.07
C ARG A 102 -16.39 -6.49 -13.06
N GLY A 103 -16.42 -5.99 -11.83
CA GLY A 103 -17.39 -6.36 -10.81
C GLY A 103 -18.46 -5.29 -10.75
N ARG A 104 -19.43 -5.35 -11.68
CA ARG A 104 -20.56 -4.45 -11.70
C ARG A 104 -21.54 -4.89 -10.61
N GLY A 105 -21.69 -4.05 -9.60
CA GLY A 105 -22.79 -4.14 -8.64
C GLY A 105 -22.59 -5.17 -7.55
N GLU A 106 -21.94 -4.75 -6.47
CA GLU A 106 -22.45 -4.88 -5.09
C GLU A 106 -21.35 -4.38 -4.15
N ALA A 107 -21.77 -3.70 -3.09
CA ALA A 107 -20.92 -3.29 -1.99
C ALA A 107 -20.45 -4.55 -1.24
N ALA A 108 -19.55 -5.32 -1.85
CA ALA A 108 -18.89 -6.44 -1.22
C ALA A 108 -18.12 -5.87 -0.03
N ASN A 109 -18.64 -6.20 1.15
CA ASN A 109 -18.22 -5.85 2.49
C ASN A 109 -16.80 -5.31 2.61
N ALA A 110 -16.71 -4.18 3.31
CA ALA A 110 -15.54 -3.44 3.75
C ALA A 110 -14.61 -4.24 4.69
N LEU A 111 -14.25 -5.47 4.33
CA LEU A 111 -13.13 -6.20 4.89
C LEU A 111 -11.86 -5.62 4.27
N GLU A 112 -11.28 -4.65 4.97
CA GLU A 112 -9.88 -4.22 4.87
C GLU A 112 -9.28 -4.38 3.46
N ARG A 113 -9.79 -3.62 2.48
CA ARG A 113 -9.02 -3.35 1.27
C ARG A 113 -7.81 -2.52 1.69
N ARG A 114 -6.78 -3.16 2.23
CA ARG A 114 -5.45 -2.58 2.31
C ARG A 114 -4.99 -2.41 0.88
N GLU A 115 -5.19 -1.18 0.40
CA GLU A 115 -4.74 -0.71 -0.90
C GLU A 115 -3.34 -1.25 -1.14
N VAL A 116 -3.15 -1.93 -2.27
CA VAL A 116 -1.83 -2.37 -2.73
C VAL A 116 -0.98 -1.11 -2.80
N TYR A 117 -0.09 -0.94 -1.81
CA TYR A 117 0.69 0.28 -1.65
C TYR A 117 1.58 0.44 -2.87
N VAL A 118 1.36 1.52 -3.63
CA VAL A 118 2.36 1.97 -4.57
C VAL A 118 3.17 3.03 -3.88
N PHE A 119 4.48 2.81 -3.82
CA PHE A 119 5.39 3.69 -3.12
C PHE A 119 5.27 5.14 -3.61
N ASP A 120 5.49 6.10 -2.69
CA ASP A 120 5.65 7.50 -3.07
C ASP A 120 6.81 7.65 -4.07
N GLN A 121 6.80 8.72 -4.87
CA GLN A 121 7.76 8.89 -5.97
C GLN A 121 9.22 8.67 -5.54
N ARG A 122 9.60 9.11 -4.33
CA ARG A 122 10.95 8.92 -3.81
C ARG A 122 11.25 7.45 -3.57
N THR A 123 10.41 6.77 -2.79
CA THR A 123 10.60 5.35 -2.49
C THR A 123 10.58 4.51 -3.76
N ALA A 124 9.71 4.85 -4.72
CA ALA A 124 9.70 4.25 -6.05
C ALA A 124 11.03 4.47 -6.79
N ASN A 125 11.57 5.70 -6.81
CA ASN A 125 12.86 5.99 -7.44
C ASN A 125 14.01 5.19 -6.79
N ILE A 126 14.03 5.06 -5.46
CA ILE A 126 15.04 4.26 -4.74
C ILE A 126 14.94 2.79 -5.15
N LEU A 127 13.72 2.24 -5.16
CA LEU A 127 13.48 0.86 -5.55
C LEU A 127 13.82 0.60 -7.03
N ASN A 128 13.61 1.58 -7.90
CA ASN A 128 13.98 1.51 -9.32
C ASN A 128 15.51 1.53 -9.52
N ALA A 129 16.26 2.18 -8.63
CA ALA A 129 17.72 2.17 -8.66
C ALA A 129 18.33 0.84 -8.20
N ILE A 130 17.56 -0.01 -7.50
CA ILE A 130 18.00 -1.32 -7.02
C ILE A 130 17.81 -2.38 -8.09
N SER A 131 18.83 -3.20 -8.34
CA SER A 131 18.72 -4.38 -9.20
C SER A 131 17.79 -5.43 -8.57
N PRO A 132 16.79 -5.94 -9.31
CA PRO A 132 15.97 -7.05 -8.83
C PRO A 132 16.76 -8.36 -8.79
N SER A 133 16.55 -9.18 -7.76
CA SER A 133 17.00 -10.57 -7.76
C SER A 133 16.02 -11.46 -8.51
N ILE A 134 16.53 -12.33 -9.37
CA ILE A 134 15.75 -13.24 -10.21
C ILE A 134 15.57 -14.59 -9.47
N PRO A 135 14.49 -15.37 -9.72
CA PRO A 135 14.40 -16.73 -9.18
C PRO A 135 15.66 -17.57 -9.45
N GLY A 136 16.19 -18.20 -8.42
CA GLY A 136 17.43 -18.98 -8.43
C GLY A 136 18.70 -18.22 -8.04
N GLU A 137 18.67 -16.89 -7.96
CA GLU A 137 19.79 -16.10 -7.42
C GLU A 137 19.75 -16.04 -5.89
N ASP A 138 20.87 -15.70 -5.25
CA ASP A 138 20.93 -15.48 -3.80
C ASP A 138 20.09 -14.25 -3.38
N LEU A 139 19.64 -14.25 -2.13
CA LEU A 139 18.90 -13.12 -1.57
C LEU A 139 19.79 -11.87 -1.44
N GLN A 140 19.43 -10.83 -2.19
CA GLN A 140 20.07 -9.52 -2.12
C GLN A 140 19.28 -8.58 -1.20
N ILE A 141 19.96 -8.06 -0.18
CA ILE A 141 19.37 -7.09 0.76
C ILE A 141 20.08 -5.75 0.60
N TYR A 142 19.27 -4.71 0.48
CA TYR A 142 19.75 -3.34 0.45
C TYR A 142 19.36 -2.65 1.74
N SER A 143 20.30 -2.00 2.40
CA SER A 143 20.05 -1.17 3.57
C SER A 143 20.18 0.30 3.18
N PHE A 144 19.18 1.09 3.54
CA PHE A 144 19.20 2.53 3.33
C PHE A 144 20.25 3.17 4.25
N ILE A 145 21.29 3.76 3.66
CA ILE A 145 22.28 4.57 4.36
C ILE A 145 21.82 6.02 4.30
N GLN A 146 21.71 6.63 5.48
CA GLN A 146 21.47 8.05 5.56
C GLN A 146 22.71 8.80 5.08
N ASP A 147 22.56 9.61 4.03
CA ASP A 147 23.64 10.44 3.50
C ASP A 147 24.24 11.33 4.61
N PRO A 148 25.55 11.26 4.88
CA PRO A 148 26.24 12.12 5.84
C PRO A 148 26.08 13.61 5.53
N TRP A 149 25.94 13.99 4.26
CA TRP A 149 25.79 15.37 3.83
C TRP A 149 24.36 15.91 4.01
N ARG A 150 23.40 15.01 4.28
CA ARG A 150 21.99 15.35 4.49
C ARG A 150 21.78 16.41 5.56
N GLN A 151 22.54 16.37 6.66
CA GLN A 151 22.36 17.34 7.75
C GLN A 151 22.72 18.77 7.32
N LYS A 152 23.77 18.92 6.50
CA LYS A 152 24.18 20.22 5.96
C LYS A 152 23.14 20.74 4.96
N THR A 153 22.67 19.88 4.06
CA THR A 153 21.63 20.20 3.09
C THR A 153 20.29 20.55 3.76
N ALA A 154 19.90 19.79 4.79
CA ALA A 154 18.69 20.04 5.57
C ALA A 154 18.75 21.39 6.31
N SER A 155 19.90 21.75 6.88
CA SER A 155 20.10 23.04 7.55
C SER A 155 19.98 24.21 6.56
N TYR A 156 20.56 24.09 5.37
CA TYR A 156 20.42 25.08 4.31
C TYR A 156 18.95 25.25 3.87
N HIS A 157 18.24 24.15 3.64
CA HIS A 157 16.82 24.21 3.26
C HIS A 157 15.93 24.78 4.36
N SER A 158 16.19 24.43 5.61
CA SER A 158 15.52 25.02 6.77
C SER A 158 15.65 26.54 6.75
N ARG A 159 16.86 27.07 6.51
CA ARG A 159 17.09 28.53 6.42
C ARG A 159 16.33 29.16 5.25
N LEU A 160 16.34 28.52 4.08
CA LEU A 160 15.58 29.01 2.93
C LEU A 160 14.07 29.04 3.20
N ASP A 161 13.52 27.99 3.83
CA ASP A 161 12.10 27.94 4.18
C ASP A 161 11.74 29.11 5.13
N TRP A 162 12.57 29.40 6.13
CA TRP A 162 12.36 30.55 7.02
C TRP A 162 12.41 31.89 6.30
N ILE A 163 13.36 32.08 5.39
CA ILE A 163 13.46 33.30 4.57
C ILE A 163 12.20 33.46 3.70
N LEU A 164 11.78 32.38 3.03
CA LEU A 164 10.60 32.40 2.16
C LEU A 164 9.30 32.62 2.93
N LEU A 165 9.17 32.06 4.13
CA LEU A 165 8.04 32.34 5.02
C LEU A 165 8.02 33.82 5.42
N GLY A 166 9.15 34.37 5.85
CA GLY A 166 9.27 35.79 6.19
C GLY A 166 8.92 36.73 5.03
N LEU A 167 9.43 36.43 3.82
CA LEU A 167 9.11 37.17 2.60
C LEU A 167 7.62 37.09 2.25
N SER A 168 6.99 35.92 2.40
CA SER A 168 5.56 35.76 2.14
C SER A 168 4.71 36.62 3.08
N GLY A 169 5.10 36.72 4.36
CA GLY A 169 4.41 37.55 5.35
C GLY A 169 4.53 39.03 5.04
N ALA A 170 5.74 39.52 4.76
CA ALA A 170 5.93 40.92 4.37
C ALA A 170 5.12 41.27 3.11
N ALA A 171 5.17 40.41 2.08
CA ALA A 171 4.45 40.61 0.83
C ALA A 171 2.94 40.68 1.02
N LYS A 172 2.35 39.80 1.84
CA LYS A 172 0.89 39.79 2.07
C LYS A 172 0.39 40.91 2.95
N LEU A 173 1.19 41.36 3.91
CA LEU A 173 0.87 42.55 4.68
C LEU A 173 0.87 43.80 3.80
N ILE A 174 1.79 43.91 2.82
CA ILE A 174 1.80 45.01 1.85
C ILE A 174 0.54 44.99 0.98
N GLU A 175 0.17 43.84 0.39
CA GLU A 175 -1.08 43.73 -0.39
C GLU A 175 -2.29 44.14 0.46
N SER A 176 -2.41 43.59 1.66
CA SER A 176 -3.55 43.85 2.55
C SER A 176 -3.62 45.32 2.97
N PHE A 177 -2.47 45.94 3.26
CA PHE A 177 -2.38 47.36 3.59
C PHE A 177 -2.79 48.25 2.41
N VAL A 178 -2.31 47.94 1.21
CA VAL A 178 -2.68 48.68 0.00
C VAL A 178 -4.19 48.55 -0.26
N LEU A 179 -4.76 47.34 -0.24
CA LEU A 179 -6.19 47.13 -0.44
C LEU A 179 -7.03 47.88 0.61
N TRP A 180 -6.61 47.84 1.88
CA TRP A 180 -7.25 48.60 2.95
C TRP A 180 -7.18 50.11 2.71
N ARG A 181 -6.02 50.63 2.29
CA ARG A 181 -5.81 52.07 2.03
C ARG A 181 -6.67 52.61 0.89
N TYR A 182 -7.03 51.75 -0.06
CA TYR A 182 -7.95 52.05 -1.18
C TYR A 182 -9.43 51.73 -0.85
N GLY A 183 -9.76 51.49 0.43
CA GLY A 183 -11.14 51.31 0.89
C GLY A 183 -11.70 49.90 0.73
N ALA A 184 -10.89 48.93 0.34
CA ALA A 184 -11.30 47.55 0.08
C ALA A 184 -11.07 46.63 1.28
N LEU A 185 -11.61 47.00 2.46
CA LEU A 185 -11.38 46.27 3.71
C LEU A 185 -11.79 44.80 3.62
N MET A 186 -12.98 44.51 3.08
CA MET A 186 -13.47 43.13 2.97
C MET A 186 -12.58 42.27 2.07
N LEU A 187 -12.10 42.82 0.96
CA LEU A 187 -11.19 42.11 0.06
C LEU A 187 -9.84 41.83 0.73
N ALA A 188 -9.31 42.81 1.48
CA ALA A 188 -8.09 42.63 2.29
C ALA A 188 -8.26 41.54 3.36
N LEU A 189 -9.42 41.48 4.03
CA LEU A 189 -9.70 40.45 5.03
C LEU A 189 -9.83 39.05 4.43
N VAL A 190 -10.45 38.92 3.25
CA VAL A 190 -10.58 37.63 2.57
C VAL A 190 -9.21 37.11 2.12
N THR A 191 -8.37 37.96 1.54
CA THR A 191 -7.03 37.54 1.08
C THR A 191 -6.09 37.19 2.24
N ILE A 192 -6.16 37.93 3.36
CA ILE A 192 -5.31 37.65 4.52
C ILE A 192 -5.74 36.38 5.26
N LEU A 193 -7.04 36.06 5.32
CA LEU A 193 -7.56 34.89 6.05
C LEU A 193 -7.01 33.57 5.48
N SER A 194 -7.06 33.41 4.16
CA SER A 194 -6.52 32.23 3.48
C SER A 194 -5.02 32.12 3.70
N TRP A 195 -4.29 33.21 3.49
CA TRP A 195 -2.85 33.25 3.71
C TRP A 195 -2.48 32.91 5.15
N LEU A 196 -3.19 33.46 6.14
CA LEU A 196 -2.93 33.23 7.55
C LEU A 196 -3.05 31.74 7.90
N PHE A 197 -4.07 31.05 7.38
CA PHE A 197 -4.21 29.60 7.56
C PHE A 197 -3.00 28.83 7.02
N PHE A 198 -2.61 29.07 5.76
CA PHE A 198 -1.48 28.34 5.16
C PHE A 198 -0.14 28.73 5.78
N PHE A 199 0.03 29.98 6.19
CA PHE A 199 1.22 30.45 6.92
C PHE A 199 1.33 29.76 8.27
N SER A 200 0.24 29.72 9.05
CA SER A 200 0.20 28.98 10.32
C SER A 200 0.47 27.49 10.12
N ALA A 201 -0.15 26.87 9.12
CA ALA A 201 0.07 25.46 8.79
C ALA A 201 1.55 25.19 8.43
N ALA A 202 2.15 26.04 7.60
CA ALA A 202 3.55 25.93 7.22
C ALA A 202 4.49 26.13 8.42
N LEU A 203 4.19 27.09 9.30
CA LEU A 203 4.92 27.31 10.54
C LEU A 203 4.84 26.08 11.45
N THR A 204 3.64 25.51 11.62
CA THR A 204 3.47 24.27 12.39
C THR A 204 4.31 23.13 11.79
N LEU A 205 4.23 22.90 10.48
CA LEU A 205 5.03 21.87 9.80
C LEU A 205 6.55 22.10 9.96
N GLN A 206 6.98 23.36 9.96
CA GLN A 206 8.38 23.75 10.19
C GLN A 206 8.83 23.45 11.62
N LEU A 207 8.00 23.76 12.62
CA LEU A 207 8.30 23.56 14.04
C LEU A 207 8.32 22.08 14.43
N TYR A 208 7.45 21.25 13.85
CA TYR A 208 7.42 19.80 14.09
C TYR A 208 8.40 19.00 13.21
N ASP A 209 9.25 19.67 12.44
CA ASP A 209 10.19 19.07 11.49
C ASP A 209 9.54 18.15 10.43
N LEU A 210 8.26 18.37 10.11
CA LEU A 210 7.49 17.59 9.14
C LEU A 210 7.65 18.07 7.70
N ARG A 211 8.71 18.85 7.44
CA ARG A 211 8.92 19.67 6.24
C ARG A 211 8.96 18.89 4.95
N ARG A 212 9.71 17.79 4.94
CA ARG A 212 9.97 16.93 3.75
C ARG A 212 10.21 15.49 4.17
N HIS A 213 11.15 15.26 5.10
CA HIS A 213 11.57 13.91 5.52
C HIS A 213 12.12 13.92 6.95
N ALA A 214 11.26 13.63 7.91
CA ALA A 214 11.67 13.48 9.29
C ALA A 214 12.12 12.04 9.56
N PRO A 215 13.14 11.80 10.39
CA PRO A 215 13.56 10.45 10.78
C PRO A 215 12.55 9.75 11.72
N ILE A 216 11.28 10.16 11.73
CA ILE A 216 10.26 9.77 12.71
C ILE A 216 9.98 8.27 12.65
N SER A 217 10.00 7.66 11.46
CA SER A 217 9.81 6.22 11.33
C SER A 217 10.54 5.68 10.11
N LYS A 218 11.19 4.53 10.31
CA LYS A 218 11.79 3.73 9.25
C LYS A 218 10.83 2.60 8.91
N ILE A 219 10.69 2.32 7.62
CA ILE A 219 9.92 1.21 7.08
C ILE A 219 10.85 0.25 6.35
N ASP A 220 10.46 -1.02 6.39
CA ASP A 220 11.09 -2.09 5.65
C ASP A 220 10.18 -2.47 4.50
N ILE A 221 10.76 -2.77 3.35
CA ILE A 221 10.04 -2.98 2.10
C ILE A 221 10.48 -4.29 1.48
N VAL A 222 9.50 -5.13 1.15
CA VAL A 222 9.63 -6.22 0.18
C VAL A 222 8.80 -5.85 -1.05
N THR A 223 9.40 -5.91 -2.23
CA THR A 223 8.71 -5.59 -3.49
C THR A 223 9.14 -6.53 -4.60
N GLY A 224 8.33 -6.65 -5.64
CA GLY A 224 8.54 -7.58 -6.73
C GLY A 224 7.24 -8.10 -7.33
N SER A 225 7.36 -9.10 -8.20
CA SER A 225 6.22 -9.91 -8.60
C SER A 225 5.90 -10.85 -7.44
N LEU A 226 5.06 -10.40 -6.49
CA LEU A 226 4.77 -11.14 -5.27
C LEU A 226 4.11 -12.50 -5.58
N PRO A 227 4.48 -13.56 -4.83
CA PRO A 227 3.90 -14.88 -5.00
C PRO A 227 2.44 -14.91 -4.54
N THR A 228 1.61 -15.66 -5.24
CA THR A 228 0.23 -16.00 -4.83
C THR A 228 0.07 -17.52 -4.86
N CYS A 229 -1.06 -18.06 -4.37
CA CYS A 229 -1.32 -19.50 -4.47
C CYS A 229 -1.27 -20.02 -5.91
N SER A 230 -1.62 -19.19 -6.89
CA SER A 230 -1.65 -19.54 -8.32
C SER A 230 -0.40 -19.13 -9.09
N THR A 231 0.42 -18.24 -8.55
CA THR A 231 1.57 -17.69 -9.27
C THR A 231 2.86 -17.86 -8.46
N VAL A 232 3.92 -18.31 -9.12
CA VAL A 232 5.24 -18.55 -8.52
C VAL A 232 5.83 -17.28 -7.87
N GLY A 233 5.35 -16.11 -8.29
CA GLY A 233 6.07 -14.86 -8.08
C GLY A 233 7.22 -14.73 -9.09
N GLY A 234 7.96 -13.64 -9.02
CA GLY A 234 9.03 -13.36 -9.97
C GLY A 234 10.18 -12.62 -9.32
N THR A 235 10.59 -11.49 -9.89
CA THR A 235 11.66 -10.67 -9.36
C THR A 235 11.35 -10.21 -7.95
N ARG A 236 12.40 -10.06 -7.13
CA ARG A 236 12.28 -9.65 -5.72
C ARG A 236 13.33 -8.61 -5.34
N LYS A 237 12.96 -7.73 -4.43
CA LYS A 237 13.84 -6.72 -3.83
C LYS A 237 13.49 -6.58 -2.36
N ILE A 238 14.51 -6.58 -1.50
CA ILE A 238 14.38 -6.24 -0.08
C ILE A 238 15.15 -4.96 0.19
N LEU A 239 14.47 -3.97 0.74
CA LEU A 239 15.04 -2.70 1.13
C LEU A 239 14.70 -2.40 2.58
N LEU A 240 15.72 -2.26 3.41
CA LEU A 240 15.58 -2.03 4.84
C LEU A 240 15.82 -0.57 5.20
N GLY A 241 14.99 -0.03 6.09
CA GLY A 241 15.26 1.24 6.78
C GLY A 241 14.94 2.49 6.01
N VAL A 242 14.04 2.42 5.03
CA VAL A 242 13.58 3.58 4.27
C VAL A 242 12.85 4.53 5.20
N THR A 243 13.12 5.82 5.12
CA THR A 243 12.36 6.80 5.90
C THR A 243 10.94 6.91 5.36
N LYS A 244 9.93 6.78 6.23
CA LYS A 244 8.54 7.01 5.86
C LYS A 244 8.36 8.46 5.38
N SER A 245 7.61 8.65 4.30
CA SER A 245 7.25 9.99 3.83
C SER A 245 6.49 10.76 4.92
N THR A 246 6.91 11.99 5.23
CA THR A 246 6.21 12.83 6.21
C THR A 246 4.82 13.20 5.74
N ARG A 247 4.58 13.18 4.43
CA ARG A 247 3.29 13.49 3.80
C ARG A 247 2.19 12.49 4.15
N GLN A 248 2.55 11.31 4.65
CA GLN A 248 1.60 10.34 5.21
C GLN A 248 1.19 10.66 6.66
N HIS A 249 1.85 11.61 7.31
CA HIS A 249 1.53 12.03 8.67
C HIS A 249 0.12 12.65 8.74
N VAL A 250 -0.60 12.37 9.83
CA VAL A 250 -1.98 12.85 10.03
C VAL A 250 -2.07 14.36 9.88
N LEU A 251 -1.08 15.09 10.41
CA LEU A 251 -1.04 16.56 10.30
C LEU A 251 -1.08 17.07 8.85
N TRP A 252 -0.34 16.45 7.93
CA TRP A 252 -0.37 16.84 6.51
C TRP A 252 -1.76 16.60 5.91
N LYS A 253 -2.38 15.46 6.21
CA LYS A 253 -3.74 15.13 5.76
C LYS A 253 -4.78 16.12 6.31
N THR A 254 -4.65 16.52 7.58
CA THR A 254 -5.52 17.52 8.20
C THR A 254 -5.33 18.90 7.57
N ILE A 255 -4.08 19.32 7.33
CA ILE A 255 -3.78 20.60 6.67
C ILE A 255 -4.37 20.64 5.26
N TRP A 256 -4.25 19.55 4.49
CA TRP A 256 -4.86 19.46 3.17
C TRP A 256 -6.39 19.50 3.26
N GLY A 257 -7.01 18.68 4.13
CA GLY A 257 -8.46 18.64 4.28
C GLY A 257 -9.05 20.02 4.65
N LEU A 258 -8.49 20.68 5.68
CA LEU A 258 -8.91 22.02 6.09
C LEU A 258 -8.55 23.08 5.05
N GLY A 259 -7.38 22.98 4.42
CA GLY A 259 -6.93 23.90 3.39
C GLY A 259 -7.81 23.88 2.15
N GLY A 260 -8.37 22.73 1.78
CA GLY A 260 -9.36 22.61 0.71
C GLY A 260 -10.63 23.42 1.02
N ILE A 261 -11.15 23.29 2.25
CA ILE A 261 -12.33 24.03 2.72
C ILE A 261 -12.07 25.53 2.74
N VAL A 262 -10.94 25.95 3.32
CA VAL A 262 -10.53 27.37 3.35
C VAL A 262 -10.38 27.92 1.94
N GLY A 263 -9.79 27.15 1.02
CA GLY A 263 -9.65 27.52 -0.39
C GLY A 263 -11.00 27.80 -1.07
N VAL A 264 -11.97 26.89 -0.92
CA VAL A 264 -13.32 27.06 -1.49
C VAL A 264 -14.02 28.29 -0.90
N ILE A 265 -14.01 28.43 0.43
CA ILE A 265 -14.64 29.58 1.11
C ILE A 265 -14.01 30.89 0.63
N THR A 266 -12.68 30.93 0.51
CA THR A 266 -11.95 32.13 0.07
C THR A 266 -12.30 32.49 -1.36
N VAL A 267 -12.39 31.52 -2.27
CA VAL A 267 -12.78 31.76 -3.67
C VAL A 267 -14.19 32.33 -3.75
N ILE A 268 -15.15 31.70 -3.06
CA ILE A 268 -16.55 32.17 -3.04
C ILE A 268 -16.61 33.58 -2.45
N ALA A 269 -15.98 33.81 -1.29
CA ALA A 269 -15.96 35.12 -0.65
C ALA A 269 -15.31 36.20 -1.54
N THR A 270 -14.24 35.87 -2.24
CA THR A 270 -13.57 36.80 -3.17
C THR A 270 -14.50 37.19 -4.30
N TYR A 271 -15.18 36.23 -4.94
CA TYR A 271 -16.13 36.53 -6.00
C TYR A 271 -17.34 37.33 -5.52
N LEU A 272 -17.87 37.03 -4.33
CA LEU A 272 -18.98 37.80 -3.75
C LEU A 272 -18.59 39.26 -3.46
N VAL A 273 -17.39 39.48 -2.93
CA VAL A 273 -16.86 40.82 -2.64
C VAL A 273 -16.59 41.60 -3.92
N LEU A 274 -16.05 40.94 -4.96
CA LEU A 274 -15.81 41.56 -6.27
C LEU A 274 -17.08 41.78 -7.10
N ALA A 275 -18.16 41.03 -6.82
CA ALA A 275 -19.45 41.20 -7.48
C ALA A 275 -20.21 42.43 -6.98
N HIS A 276 -19.92 42.91 -5.76
CA HIS A 276 -20.38 44.23 -5.33
C HIS A 276 -19.69 45.31 -6.16
N PRO A 277 -20.31 46.50 -6.34
CA PRO A 277 -19.73 47.61 -7.10
C PRO A 277 -18.49 48.17 -6.38
N THR A 278 -17.38 47.45 -6.49
CA THR A 278 -16.05 47.89 -6.07
C THR A 278 -15.52 48.90 -7.07
N SER A 279 -14.77 49.90 -6.59
CA SER A 279 -14.13 50.86 -7.47
C SER A 279 -13.21 50.15 -8.47
N THR A 280 -13.26 50.56 -9.74
CA THR A 280 -12.47 49.96 -10.83
C THR A 280 -10.96 49.93 -10.49
N ASN A 281 -10.49 50.94 -9.75
CA ASN A 281 -9.11 51.02 -9.28
C ASN A 281 -8.74 49.90 -8.31
N VAL A 282 -9.61 49.57 -7.35
CA VAL A 282 -9.39 48.45 -6.40
C VAL A 282 -9.29 47.13 -7.14
N PHE A 283 -10.17 46.92 -8.12
CA PHE A 283 -10.15 45.70 -8.94
C PHE A 283 -8.82 45.53 -9.69
N PHE A 284 -8.31 46.59 -10.34
CA PHE A 284 -7.03 46.55 -11.05
C PHE A 284 -5.83 46.38 -10.11
N ILE A 285 -5.83 47.05 -8.96
CA ILE A 285 -4.78 46.90 -7.95
C ILE A 285 -4.72 45.45 -7.45
N TRP A 286 -5.87 44.89 -7.07
CA TRP A 286 -5.97 43.49 -6.65
C TRP A 286 -5.51 42.53 -7.75
N THR A 287 -5.99 42.72 -8.99
CA THR A 287 -5.60 41.89 -10.15
C THR A 287 -4.09 41.97 -10.39
N GLY A 288 -3.50 43.16 -10.28
CA GLY A 288 -2.06 43.37 -10.39
C GLY A 288 -1.28 42.55 -9.35
N PHE A 289 -1.73 42.55 -8.09
CA PHE A 289 -1.16 41.68 -7.06
C PHE A 289 -1.31 40.20 -7.41
N GLN A 290 -2.50 39.74 -7.85
CA GLN A 290 -2.71 38.33 -8.20
C GLN A 290 -1.78 37.86 -9.33
N LEU A 291 -1.54 38.71 -10.34
CA LEU A 291 -0.61 38.44 -11.44
C LEU A 291 0.85 38.46 -10.98
N LEU A 292 1.23 39.41 -10.12
CA LEU A 292 2.56 39.45 -9.51
C LEU A 292 2.84 38.19 -8.68
N TRP A 293 1.88 37.77 -7.87
CA TRP A 293 1.99 36.53 -7.08
C TRP A 293 2.06 35.29 -7.95
N LEU A 294 1.31 35.25 -9.05
CA LEU A 294 1.41 34.18 -10.03
C LEU A 294 2.82 34.11 -10.64
N ALA A 295 3.38 35.25 -11.05
CA ALA A 295 4.73 35.31 -11.61
C ALA A 295 5.79 34.87 -10.59
N LEU A 296 5.74 35.42 -9.37
CA LEU A 296 6.66 35.07 -8.29
C LEU A 296 6.54 33.59 -7.89
N ARG A 297 5.32 33.04 -7.83
CA ARG A 297 5.09 31.61 -7.57
C ARG A 297 5.76 30.74 -8.64
N SER A 298 5.61 31.09 -9.91
CA SER A 298 6.25 30.37 -11.02
C SER A 298 7.78 30.48 -10.95
N THR A 299 8.31 31.68 -10.71
CA THR A 299 9.75 31.90 -10.54
C THR A 299 10.30 31.08 -9.38
N LEU A 300 9.62 31.09 -8.22
CA LEU A 300 10.00 30.28 -7.06
C LEU A 300 9.96 28.79 -7.38
N PHE A 301 8.95 28.30 -8.10
CA PHE A 301 8.88 26.90 -8.49
C PHE A 301 10.11 26.46 -9.32
N TYR A 302 10.57 27.29 -10.26
CA TYR A 302 11.75 26.98 -11.08
C TYR A 302 13.08 27.18 -10.33
N LEU A 303 13.19 28.21 -9.49
CA LEU A 303 14.38 28.48 -8.68
C LEU A 303 14.57 27.44 -7.56
N LEU A 304 13.47 27.04 -6.93
CA LEU A 304 13.43 25.92 -6.00
C LEU A 304 13.40 24.63 -6.81
N SER A 305 14.53 24.28 -7.44
CA SER A 305 14.64 23.09 -8.28
C SER A 305 14.13 21.84 -7.55
N ASP A 306 13.67 20.85 -8.33
CA ASP A 306 13.12 19.57 -7.87
C ASP A 306 14.23 18.65 -7.33
N ARG A 307 14.86 19.09 -6.24
CA ARG A 307 16.06 18.44 -5.71
C ARG A 307 15.76 17.18 -4.91
N GLU A 308 14.48 16.84 -4.68
CA GLU A 308 14.09 15.48 -4.28
C GLU A 308 14.52 14.43 -5.31
N LYS A 309 14.69 14.79 -6.59
CA LYS A 309 15.26 13.91 -7.63
C LYS A 309 16.79 13.75 -7.52
N GLN A 310 17.47 14.58 -6.73
CA GLN A 310 18.93 14.63 -6.61
C GLN A 310 19.44 14.18 -5.23
N ASP A 311 18.57 13.77 -4.31
CA ASP A 311 19.01 13.07 -3.11
C ASP A 311 19.66 11.75 -3.54
N HIS A 312 20.98 11.74 -3.66
CA HIS A 312 21.75 10.51 -3.82
C HIS A 312 21.53 9.67 -2.57
N VAL A 313 20.64 8.69 -2.68
CA VAL A 313 20.38 7.77 -1.59
C VAL A 313 21.55 6.80 -1.52
N GLY A 314 22.27 6.84 -0.39
CA GLY A 314 23.25 5.81 -0.07
C GLY A 314 22.51 4.49 0.11
N LEU A 315 22.88 3.49 -0.69
CA LEU A 315 22.38 2.13 -0.55
C LEU A 315 23.57 1.22 -0.24
N GLU A 316 23.47 0.48 0.85
CA GLU A 316 24.42 -0.57 1.17
C GLU A 316 23.89 -1.90 0.64
N TYR A 317 24.64 -2.56 -0.23
CA TYR A 317 24.35 -3.94 -0.59
C TYR A 317 24.95 -4.89 0.44
N LYS A 318 24.14 -5.83 0.95
CA LYS A 318 24.58 -6.90 1.85
C LYS A 318 24.07 -8.25 1.36
N PRO A 319 24.95 -9.22 1.05
CA PRO A 319 24.54 -10.60 0.79
C PRO A 319 24.08 -11.26 2.10
N TRP A 320 23.08 -12.16 2.04
CA TRP A 320 22.48 -12.81 3.22
C TRP A 320 23.48 -13.29 4.30
N PRO A 321 24.62 -13.95 3.95
CA PRO A 321 25.58 -14.42 4.95
C PRO A 321 26.23 -13.30 5.77
N LYS A 322 26.32 -12.08 5.23
CA LYS A 322 26.94 -10.91 5.88
C LYS A 322 25.93 -10.02 6.62
N VAL A 323 24.63 -10.33 6.56
CA VAL A 323 23.58 -9.55 7.22
C VAL A 323 23.60 -9.84 8.71
N GLY A 324 23.59 -8.78 9.54
CA GLY A 324 23.63 -8.92 11.00
C GLY A 324 22.29 -9.41 11.60
N PRO A 325 22.29 -9.92 12.84
CA PRO A 325 21.08 -10.51 13.47
C PRO A 325 19.86 -9.58 13.51
N GLN A 326 20.07 -8.28 13.73
CA GLN A 326 18.98 -7.29 13.77
C GLN A 326 18.33 -7.07 12.40
N GLU A 327 19.13 -7.05 11.33
CA GLU A 327 18.63 -6.92 9.95
C GLU A 327 17.92 -8.20 9.52
N ARG A 328 18.43 -9.38 9.90
CA ARG A 328 17.75 -10.67 9.68
C ARG A 328 16.37 -10.70 10.32
N ALA A 329 16.27 -10.30 11.59
CA ALA A 329 14.97 -10.22 12.27
C ALA A 329 13.97 -9.29 11.56
N ARG A 330 14.44 -8.22 10.91
CA ARG A 330 13.60 -7.33 10.09
C ARG A 330 13.13 -8.02 8.81
N VAL A 331 14.00 -8.76 8.14
CA VAL A 331 13.64 -9.58 6.98
C VAL A 331 12.63 -10.66 7.36
N CYS A 332 12.79 -11.33 8.51
CA CYS A 332 11.80 -12.28 9.01
C CYS A 332 10.41 -11.64 9.17
N ARG A 333 10.34 -10.42 9.73
CA ARG A 333 9.08 -9.67 9.83
C ARG A 333 8.47 -9.33 8.46
N LEU A 334 9.29 -9.04 7.45
CA LEU A 334 8.81 -8.85 6.09
C LEU A 334 8.23 -10.14 5.50
N VAL A 335 8.85 -11.29 5.76
CA VAL A 335 8.35 -12.60 5.32
C VAL A 335 7.02 -12.93 6.00
N PHE A 336 6.86 -12.66 7.29
CA PHE A 336 5.57 -12.81 7.98
C PHE A 336 4.50 -11.88 7.41
N ALA A 337 4.86 -10.62 7.10
CA ALA A 337 3.94 -9.70 6.46
C ALA A 337 3.52 -10.19 5.05
N LEU A 338 4.44 -10.79 4.30
CA LEU A 338 4.16 -11.39 2.99
C LEU A 338 3.24 -12.62 3.12
N SER A 339 3.46 -13.48 4.11
CA SER A 339 2.58 -14.61 4.41
C SER A 339 1.15 -14.15 4.70
N LYS A 340 1.00 -13.12 5.54
CA LYS A 340 -0.32 -12.53 5.84
C LYS A 340 -0.99 -11.94 4.60
N TYR A 341 -0.21 -11.27 3.75
CA TYR A 341 -0.70 -10.80 2.44
C TYR A 341 -1.21 -11.96 1.57
N GLN A 342 -0.48 -13.08 1.52
CA GLN A 342 -0.91 -14.26 0.78
C GLN A 342 -2.19 -14.86 1.36
N GLN A 343 -2.35 -14.95 2.68
CA GLN A 343 -3.59 -15.44 3.30
C GLN A 343 -4.82 -14.61 2.89
N HIS A 344 -4.67 -13.28 2.78
CA HIS A 344 -5.74 -12.40 2.31
C HIS A 344 -6.14 -12.64 0.85
N LEU A 345 -5.18 -13.03 0.00
CA LEU A 345 -5.43 -13.36 -1.40
C LEU A 345 -5.76 -14.83 -1.63
N HIS A 346 -5.61 -15.66 -0.60
CA HIS A 346 -5.75 -17.10 -0.74
C HIS A 346 -7.22 -17.48 -0.98
N PRO A 347 -7.52 -18.37 -1.95
CA PRO A 347 -8.88 -18.84 -2.25
C PRO A 347 -9.62 -19.37 -1.01
N ARG A 348 -8.88 -20.03 -0.09
CA ARG A 348 -9.41 -20.57 1.18
C ARG A 348 -9.87 -19.51 2.17
N GLY A 349 -9.48 -18.25 1.98
CA GLY A 349 -9.78 -17.12 2.86
C GLY A 349 -8.99 -17.12 4.18
N LEU A 350 -8.89 -15.93 4.78
CA LEU A 350 -8.11 -15.67 6.00
C LEU A 350 -8.51 -16.57 7.19
N LEU A 351 -9.81 -16.86 7.33
CA LEU A 351 -10.32 -17.66 8.44
C LEU A 351 -9.73 -19.07 8.48
N SER A 352 -9.32 -19.61 7.34
CA SER A 352 -8.70 -20.95 7.28
C SER A 352 -7.31 -21.00 7.92
N TYR A 353 -6.69 -19.84 8.16
CA TYR A 353 -5.30 -19.71 8.61
C TYR A 353 -5.16 -19.17 10.04
N THR A 354 -6.26 -18.94 10.76
CA THR A 354 -6.24 -18.24 12.06
C THR A 354 -5.45 -18.93 13.16
N GLU A 355 -5.23 -20.25 13.04
CA GLU A 355 -4.47 -21.04 14.01
C GLU A 355 -3.03 -21.33 13.58
N ASP A 356 -2.64 -20.89 12.37
CA ASP A 356 -1.26 -20.98 11.91
C ASP A 356 -0.37 -20.00 12.70
N MET A 357 0.91 -20.33 12.78
CA MET A 357 1.91 -19.49 13.44
C MET A 357 2.27 -18.30 12.53
N GLU A 358 1.76 -17.11 12.87
CA GLU A 358 1.91 -15.89 12.04
C GLU A 358 3.08 -14.96 12.45
N SER A 359 3.57 -15.06 13.69
CA SER A 359 4.48 -14.05 14.26
C SER A 359 5.70 -14.60 15.00
N SER A 360 5.69 -15.90 15.31
CA SER A 360 6.78 -16.58 16.00
C SER A 360 6.90 -18.00 15.44
N VAL A 361 8.13 -18.47 15.29
CA VAL A 361 8.45 -19.83 14.82
C VAL A 361 9.14 -20.60 15.96
N GLU A 362 8.61 -20.46 17.17
CA GLU A 362 9.03 -21.23 18.34
C GLU A 362 8.87 -22.73 18.06
N GLY A 363 9.86 -23.53 18.47
CA GLY A 363 9.85 -24.98 18.28
C GLY A 363 10.58 -25.51 17.04
N LEU A 364 11.09 -24.65 16.15
CA LEU A 364 11.79 -25.09 14.93
C LEU A 364 13.26 -25.53 15.15
N HIS A 365 13.70 -25.70 16.39
CA HIS A 365 15.09 -26.04 16.73
C HIS A 365 15.41 -27.53 16.54
N ASN A 366 14.40 -28.39 16.54
CA ASN A 366 14.55 -29.84 16.43
C ASN A 366 13.66 -30.38 15.30
N VAL A 367 14.10 -30.13 14.06
CA VAL A 367 13.40 -30.60 12.86
C VAL A 367 13.73 -32.07 12.62
N ARG A 368 12.70 -32.90 12.49
CA ARG A 368 12.80 -34.32 12.15
C ARG A 368 12.03 -34.59 10.85
N SER A 369 12.49 -35.56 10.07
CA SER A 369 11.78 -36.01 8.87
C SER A 369 10.53 -36.81 9.19
N GLU A 370 10.51 -37.50 10.33
CA GLU A 370 9.47 -38.46 10.71
C GLU A 370 9.14 -38.38 12.20
N TYR A 371 7.90 -38.72 12.54
CA TYR A 371 7.44 -38.86 13.92
C TYR A 371 7.90 -40.21 14.52
N PRO A 372 8.49 -40.22 15.72
CA PRO A 372 8.92 -41.45 16.36
C PRO A 372 7.71 -42.22 16.92
N LEU A 373 7.31 -43.29 16.24
CA LEU A 373 6.29 -44.22 16.74
C LEU A 373 6.92 -45.22 17.72
N SER A 374 6.49 -45.18 18.99
CA SER A 374 6.96 -46.08 20.04
C SER A 374 6.14 -47.38 20.17
N SER A 375 4.97 -47.47 19.52
CA SER A 375 4.01 -48.57 19.65
C SER A 375 3.38 -48.94 18.29
N ASN A 376 2.81 -50.14 18.19
CA ASN A 376 1.93 -50.56 17.08
C ASN A 376 0.47 -50.18 17.32
N GLU A 377 0.22 -49.09 18.06
CA GLU A 377 -1.13 -48.63 18.33
C GLU A 377 -1.78 -48.09 17.05
N GLU A 378 -3.07 -48.38 16.85
CA GLU A 378 -3.84 -47.85 15.72
C GLU A 378 -4.21 -46.38 15.91
N ILE A 379 -4.25 -45.90 17.16
CA ILE A 379 -4.59 -44.52 17.51
C ILE A 379 -3.55 -44.02 18.52
N VAL A 380 -2.94 -42.88 18.20
CA VAL A 380 -1.92 -42.23 19.03
C VAL A 380 -2.43 -40.84 19.42
N SER A 381 -2.31 -40.50 20.71
CA SER A 381 -2.60 -39.16 21.20
C SER A 381 -1.37 -38.27 21.02
N ILE A 382 -1.49 -37.22 20.21
CA ILE A 382 -0.43 -36.25 19.94
C ILE A 382 -0.80 -34.88 20.52
N SER A 383 0.19 -34.11 20.98
CA SER A 383 0.00 -32.75 21.46
C SER A 383 0.55 -31.75 20.45
N VAL A 384 -0.33 -31.10 19.69
CA VAL A 384 0.06 -30.09 18.69
C VAL A 384 0.31 -28.74 19.36
N HIS A 385 1.54 -28.24 19.26
CA HIS A 385 1.92 -26.91 19.74
C HIS A 385 1.52 -25.82 18.74
N GLY A 386 1.79 -26.05 17.45
CA GLY A 386 1.50 -25.09 16.39
C GLY A 386 1.71 -25.67 15.00
N VAL A 387 1.25 -24.92 13.99
CA VAL A 387 1.39 -25.28 12.58
C VAL A 387 1.94 -24.08 11.81
N ILE A 388 2.93 -24.33 10.96
CA ILE A 388 3.43 -23.37 9.97
C ILE A 388 2.84 -23.77 8.63
N GLY A 389 2.08 -22.85 8.04
CA GLY A 389 1.33 -23.11 6.82
C GLY A 389 2.08 -22.85 5.52
N ASP A 390 1.50 -23.39 4.43
CA ASP A 390 1.79 -23.12 3.02
C ASP A 390 2.08 -21.64 2.72
N THR A 391 1.31 -20.70 3.25
CA THR A 391 1.54 -19.26 2.96
C THR A 391 2.88 -18.76 3.49
N LEU A 392 3.30 -19.21 4.68
CA LEU A 392 4.59 -18.82 5.24
C LEU A 392 5.74 -19.56 4.54
N LEU A 393 5.55 -20.84 4.25
CA LEU A 393 6.50 -21.68 3.54
C LEU A 393 6.75 -21.17 2.10
N ALA A 394 5.70 -20.82 1.37
CA ALA A 394 5.78 -20.25 0.03
C ALA A 394 6.45 -18.86 0.05
N SER A 395 6.05 -18.00 0.99
CA SER A 395 6.65 -16.66 1.15
C SER A 395 8.14 -16.72 1.44
N THR A 396 8.55 -17.62 2.33
CA THR A 396 9.96 -17.85 2.67
C THR A 396 10.73 -18.39 1.48
N SER A 397 10.21 -19.41 0.83
CA SER A 397 10.84 -20.03 -0.33
C SER A 397 11.02 -19.04 -1.49
N TRP A 398 10.04 -18.17 -1.73
CA TRP A 398 10.14 -17.11 -2.74
C TRP A 398 11.22 -16.08 -2.40
N VAL A 399 11.32 -15.66 -1.14
CA VAL A 399 12.37 -14.72 -0.70
C VAL A 399 13.77 -15.30 -0.90
N PHE A 400 13.96 -16.60 -0.67
CA PHE A 400 15.21 -17.30 -0.95
C PHE A 400 15.39 -17.75 -2.41
N GLY A 401 14.50 -17.33 -3.31
CA GLY A 401 14.68 -17.53 -4.74
C GLY A 401 14.36 -18.94 -5.23
N SER A 402 13.52 -19.69 -4.51
CA SER A 402 13.00 -20.97 -5.01
C SER A 402 12.36 -20.80 -6.41
N LYS A 403 12.61 -21.77 -7.29
CA LYS A 403 11.95 -21.87 -8.60
C LYS A 403 10.54 -22.45 -8.50
N ARG A 404 10.22 -23.07 -7.35
CA ARG A 404 8.90 -23.65 -7.06
C ARG A 404 7.91 -22.55 -6.68
N GLY A 405 6.68 -22.68 -7.16
CA GLY A 405 5.63 -21.68 -6.97
C GLY A 405 4.64 -21.98 -5.87
N GLY A 406 3.64 -21.11 -5.75
CA GLY A 406 2.55 -21.27 -4.78
C GLY A 406 1.76 -22.58 -4.95
N HIS A 407 1.70 -23.13 -6.18
CA HIS A 407 1.07 -24.43 -6.42
C HIS A 407 1.91 -25.59 -5.86
N ASP A 408 3.23 -25.51 -5.95
CA ASP A 408 4.13 -26.57 -5.43
C ASP A 408 4.14 -26.59 -3.90
N PHE A 409 4.03 -25.41 -3.30
CA PHE A 409 3.90 -25.27 -1.85
C PHE A 409 2.45 -25.33 -1.37
N TYR A 410 1.50 -25.57 -2.26
CA TYR A 410 0.11 -25.76 -1.87
C TYR A 410 0.03 -26.96 -0.94
N ASP A 411 -0.79 -26.87 0.12
CA ASP A 411 -0.97 -27.98 1.07
C ASP A 411 0.26 -28.38 1.89
N THR A 412 1.38 -27.67 1.73
CA THR A 412 2.56 -27.85 2.58
C THR A 412 2.32 -27.32 3.98
N CYS A 413 2.90 -27.99 4.98
CA CYS A 413 2.95 -27.47 6.33
C CYS A 413 4.13 -28.05 7.13
N ILE A 414 4.43 -27.41 8.26
CA ILE A 414 5.27 -27.99 9.30
C ILE A 414 4.42 -28.05 10.56
N ILE A 415 4.32 -29.23 11.16
CA ILE A 415 3.60 -29.42 12.42
C ILE A 415 4.61 -29.46 13.54
N ILE A 416 4.35 -28.66 14.57
CA ILE A 416 5.16 -28.60 15.78
C ILE A 416 4.42 -29.37 16.87
N LEU A 417 5.07 -30.40 17.39
CA LEU A 417 4.50 -31.33 18.36
C LEU A 417 5.29 -31.26 19.68
N ASN A 418 4.57 -31.34 20.79
CA ASN A 418 5.18 -31.57 22.10
C ASN A 418 5.31 -33.08 22.32
N THR A 419 6.54 -33.53 22.55
CA THR A 419 6.87 -34.90 22.99
C THR A 419 7.43 -34.85 24.41
N PRO A 420 7.55 -36.01 25.10
CA PRO A 420 8.20 -36.08 26.41
C PRO A 420 9.64 -35.55 26.41
N ASP A 421 10.34 -35.69 25.27
CA ASP A 421 11.73 -35.27 25.09
C ASP A 421 11.88 -33.80 24.67
N GLY A 422 10.77 -33.07 24.51
CA GLY A 422 10.75 -31.66 24.12
C GLY A 422 9.88 -31.40 22.89
N THR A 423 10.11 -30.28 22.22
CA THR A 423 9.35 -29.90 21.03
C THR A 423 10.06 -30.42 19.77
N ILE A 424 9.31 -31.04 18.85
CA ILE A 424 9.81 -31.46 17.54
C ILE A 424 8.99 -30.81 16.43
N ALA A 425 9.65 -30.47 15.33
CA ALA A 425 9.01 -29.93 14.14
C ALA A 425 9.14 -30.95 13.00
N ILE A 426 8.01 -31.29 12.35
CA ILE A 426 7.98 -32.30 11.29
C ILE A 426 7.31 -31.72 10.04
N PRO A 427 8.00 -31.71 8.89
CA PRO A 427 7.37 -31.41 7.61
C PRO A 427 6.24 -32.40 7.31
N ALA A 428 5.07 -31.88 6.95
CA ALA A 428 3.85 -32.65 6.84
C ALA A 428 2.97 -32.12 5.71
N ALA A 429 1.96 -32.90 5.32
CA ALA A 429 0.94 -32.44 4.38
C ALA A 429 -0.34 -32.07 5.14
N ARG A 430 -1.06 -31.07 4.62
CA ARG A 430 -2.42 -30.74 5.06
C ARG A 430 -3.31 -30.47 3.87
N ALA A 431 -4.61 -30.76 3.97
CA ALA A 431 -5.55 -30.35 2.94
C ALA A 431 -6.84 -29.84 3.56
N LEU A 432 -7.48 -28.93 2.83
CA LEU A 432 -8.80 -28.42 3.18
C LEU A 432 -9.87 -29.16 2.35
N PRO A 433 -10.69 -30.02 2.98
CA PRO A 433 -11.76 -30.75 2.34
C PRO A 433 -12.88 -29.81 1.88
N SER A 434 -13.43 -30.14 0.72
CA SER A 434 -14.60 -29.48 0.17
C SER A 434 -15.87 -29.93 0.86
N LYS A 435 -16.95 -29.16 0.71
CA LYS A 435 -18.25 -29.64 1.18
C LYS A 435 -18.61 -30.91 0.38
N PRO A 436 -19.23 -31.92 1.03
CA PRO A 436 -19.88 -32.97 0.27
C PRO A 436 -20.81 -32.32 -0.76
N PRO A 437 -20.88 -32.85 -2.00
CA PRO A 437 -21.83 -32.35 -2.96
C PRO A 437 -23.22 -32.39 -2.32
N GLN A 438 -23.87 -31.24 -2.17
CA GLN A 438 -25.31 -31.25 -1.96
C GLN A 438 -25.91 -31.87 -3.20
N GLU A 439 -26.81 -32.82 -3.04
CA GLU A 439 -27.62 -33.41 -4.11
C GLU A 439 -28.56 -32.35 -4.71
N THR A 440 -28.02 -31.31 -5.34
CA THR A 440 -28.75 -30.49 -6.30
C THR A 440 -28.46 -31.08 -7.67
N LEU A 441 -29.39 -31.96 -8.05
CA LEU A 441 -29.41 -32.81 -9.22
C LEU A 441 -29.63 -31.98 -10.50
N ASP A 442 -28.65 -31.17 -10.93
CA ASP A 442 -28.67 -30.61 -12.29
C ASP A 442 -28.09 -31.64 -13.26
N PHE A 443 -28.97 -32.55 -13.69
CA PHE A 443 -28.69 -33.72 -14.54
C PHE A 443 -28.22 -33.36 -15.96
N GLU A 444 -28.28 -32.09 -16.37
CA GLU A 444 -27.99 -31.65 -17.74
C GLU A 444 -26.53 -31.27 -18.01
N LEU A 445 -25.73 -31.05 -16.96
CA LEU A 445 -24.31 -30.72 -17.09
C LEU A 445 -23.49 -31.94 -16.67
N GLY A 446 -23.11 -32.79 -17.63
CA GLY A 446 -22.22 -33.94 -17.46
C GLY A 446 -20.80 -33.57 -17.04
N VAL A 447 -20.65 -32.83 -15.94
CA VAL A 447 -19.39 -32.37 -15.38
C VAL A 447 -18.87 -33.48 -14.46
N GLN A 448 -17.74 -34.08 -14.85
CA GLN A 448 -16.96 -34.92 -13.95
C GLN A 448 -16.79 -34.19 -12.61
N THR A 449 -17.19 -34.82 -11.52
CA THR A 449 -17.03 -34.31 -10.16
C THR A 449 -15.56 -34.35 -9.76
N THR A 450 -14.72 -33.51 -10.36
CA THR A 450 -13.45 -33.13 -9.76
C THR A 450 -13.78 -32.34 -8.50
N HIS A 451 -13.39 -32.86 -7.33
CA HIS A 451 -13.54 -32.17 -6.06
C HIS A 451 -12.78 -30.84 -6.11
N LEU A 452 -13.48 -29.76 -6.44
CA LEU A 452 -12.93 -28.41 -6.45
C LEU A 452 -12.57 -28.03 -5.02
N PRO A 453 -11.32 -27.62 -4.72
CA PRO A 453 -10.92 -27.26 -3.37
C PRO A 453 -11.80 -26.13 -2.82
N ARG A 454 -12.11 -26.19 -1.52
CA ARG A 454 -12.92 -25.19 -0.83
C ARG A 454 -12.27 -23.80 -0.99
N GLY A 455 -13.01 -22.86 -1.56
CA GLY A 455 -12.54 -21.50 -1.87
C GLY A 455 -12.17 -21.24 -3.33
N GLY A 456 -12.26 -22.23 -4.23
CA GLY A 456 -12.08 -22.01 -5.67
C GLY A 456 -13.06 -20.96 -6.23
N LEU A 457 -12.57 -20.03 -7.04
CA LEU A 457 -13.40 -19.11 -7.83
C LEU A 457 -14.17 -19.93 -8.88
N LEU A 458 -15.48 -20.04 -8.73
CA LEU A 458 -16.34 -20.59 -9.78
C LEU A 458 -16.34 -19.65 -11.01
N PRO A 459 -16.49 -20.18 -12.24
CA PRO A 459 -16.69 -19.36 -13.43
C PRO A 459 -17.89 -18.42 -13.28
N LEU A 460 -17.76 -17.20 -13.81
CA LEU A 460 -18.81 -16.17 -13.87
C LEU A 460 -20.15 -16.79 -14.31
N GLY A 461 -21.13 -16.86 -13.41
CA GLY A 461 -22.50 -17.29 -13.71
C GLY A 461 -23.18 -18.08 -12.59
N SER A 462 -22.41 -18.77 -11.75
CA SER A 462 -22.98 -19.47 -10.59
C SER A 462 -23.13 -18.53 -9.39
N ARG A 463 -24.35 -18.37 -8.88
CA ARG A 463 -24.75 -17.51 -7.74
C ARG A 463 -24.14 -17.89 -6.37
N GLY A 464 -23.05 -18.66 -6.33
CA GLY A 464 -22.45 -19.19 -5.11
C GLY A 464 -20.98 -18.83 -4.93
N ASN A 465 -20.67 -17.54 -4.73
CA ASN A 465 -19.37 -17.16 -4.19
C ASN A 465 -19.30 -17.58 -2.71
N PHE A 466 -19.00 -18.86 -2.43
CA PHE A 466 -18.74 -19.32 -1.07
C PHE A 466 -17.32 -18.95 -0.65
N LEU A 467 -17.09 -17.65 -0.41
CA LEU A 467 -16.03 -17.24 0.51
C LEU A 467 -16.21 -18.03 1.81
N ASN A 468 -15.13 -18.61 2.33
CA ASN A 468 -15.20 -19.47 3.50
C ASN A 468 -15.63 -18.64 4.73
N ILE A 469 -16.93 -18.66 5.09
CA ILE A 469 -17.53 -17.82 6.15
C ILE A 469 -17.21 -18.36 7.57
N GLY A 470 -16.19 -19.22 7.71
CA GLY A 470 -15.75 -19.79 8.99
C GLY A 470 -16.61 -20.94 9.54
N ILE A 471 -17.70 -21.32 8.86
CA ILE A 471 -18.56 -22.44 9.27
C ILE A 471 -18.05 -23.74 8.63
N ASP A 472 -17.83 -24.77 9.45
CA ASP A 472 -17.38 -26.12 9.08
C ASP A 472 -16.04 -26.20 8.33
N VAL A 473 -15.10 -25.28 8.60
CA VAL A 473 -13.73 -25.37 8.05
C VAL A 473 -12.96 -26.41 8.85
N GLN A 474 -12.55 -27.53 8.27
CA GLN A 474 -11.77 -28.56 8.96
C GLN A 474 -10.51 -28.84 8.16
N TRP A 475 -9.35 -28.93 8.78
CA TRP A 475 -8.12 -29.33 8.11
C TRP A 475 -7.87 -30.83 8.33
N CYS A 476 -7.44 -31.51 7.28
CA CYS A 476 -6.89 -32.86 7.35
C CYS A 476 -5.36 -32.75 7.37
N TYR A 477 -4.71 -33.51 8.25
CA TYR A 477 -3.25 -33.51 8.37
C TYR A 477 -2.70 -34.93 8.22
N TRP A 478 -1.53 -35.02 7.58
CA TRP A 478 -0.76 -36.25 7.40
C TRP A 478 0.69 -36.02 7.82
N ILE A 479 1.12 -36.70 8.89
CA ILE A 479 2.48 -36.61 9.42
C ILE A 479 3.23 -37.91 9.08
N PRO A 480 4.39 -37.85 8.40
CA PRO A 480 5.19 -39.03 8.10
C PRO A 480 5.75 -39.67 9.37
N CYS A 481 5.77 -40.99 9.41
CA CYS A 481 6.36 -41.80 10.48
C CYS A 481 7.30 -42.85 9.91
N SER A 482 8.06 -43.50 10.78
CA SER A 482 8.93 -44.61 10.39
C SER A 482 8.17 -45.76 9.73
N GLU A 483 8.85 -46.45 8.82
CA GLU A 483 8.38 -47.68 8.14
C GLU A 483 7.21 -47.45 7.18
N GLY A 484 7.08 -46.27 6.57
CA GLY A 484 6.02 -45.99 5.60
C GLY A 484 4.63 -45.89 6.24
N ARG A 485 4.59 -45.47 7.51
CA ARG A 485 3.36 -45.21 8.26
C ARG A 485 3.11 -43.71 8.38
N TRP A 486 1.86 -43.36 8.68
CA TRP A 486 1.40 -41.98 8.74
C TRP A 486 0.47 -41.76 9.92
N LEU A 487 0.62 -40.62 10.60
CA LEU A 487 -0.44 -40.13 11.48
C LEU A 487 -1.43 -39.30 10.67
N PHE A 488 -2.69 -39.64 10.80
CA PHE A 488 -3.80 -38.90 10.21
C PHE A 488 -4.74 -38.37 11.30
N PHE A 489 -5.03 -37.07 11.25
CA PHE A 489 -6.09 -36.48 12.07
C PHE A 489 -6.80 -35.35 11.33
N MET A 490 -8.00 -35.01 11.80
CA MET A 490 -8.78 -33.88 11.31
C MET A 490 -9.04 -32.91 12.45
N THR A 491 -9.12 -31.62 12.14
CA THR A 491 -9.43 -30.60 13.15
C THR A 491 -10.93 -30.47 13.37
N GLU A 492 -11.28 -30.10 14.59
CA GLU A 492 -12.61 -29.61 14.91
C GLU A 492 -12.65 -28.11 14.59
N GLN A 493 -13.36 -27.75 13.52
CA GLN A 493 -13.28 -26.40 12.94
C GLN A 493 -11.82 -26.05 12.60
N THR A 494 -11.39 -24.80 12.80
CA THR A 494 -10.00 -24.38 12.53
C THR A 494 -9.04 -24.71 13.66
N LYS A 495 -9.52 -25.26 14.79
CA LYS A 495 -8.71 -25.47 16.00
C LYS A 495 -7.77 -26.66 15.84
N VAL A 496 -6.50 -26.37 15.57
CA VAL A 496 -5.45 -27.40 15.45
C VAL A 496 -4.70 -27.67 16.76
N LYS A 497 -4.49 -26.64 17.59
CA LYS A 497 -3.65 -26.71 18.79
C LYS A 497 -4.25 -27.56 19.91
N GLY A 498 -3.38 -28.17 20.71
CA GLY A 498 -3.71 -29.03 21.85
C GLY A 498 -3.66 -30.52 21.52
N THR A 499 -4.23 -31.33 22.41
CA THR A 499 -4.23 -32.79 22.27
C THR A 499 -5.18 -33.25 21.15
N ARG A 500 -4.70 -34.13 20.28
CA ARG A 500 -5.42 -34.70 19.14
C ARG A 500 -5.22 -36.21 19.09
N ASN A 501 -6.28 -36.92 18.75
CA ASN A 501 -6.19 -38.36 18.46
C ASN A 501 -5.89 -38.52 16.97
N ALA A 502 -4.75 -39.13 16.65
CA ALA A 502 -4.34 -39.40 15.28
C ALA A 502 -4.36 -40.91 15.02
N SER A 503 -5.01 -41.30 13.92
CA SER A 503 -4.98 -42.70 13.47
C SER A 503 -3.67 -42.99 12.74
N VAL A 504 -3.05 -44.11 13.05
CA VAL A 504 -1.88 -44.62 12.34
C VAL A 504 -2.35 -45.38 11.10
N LEU A 505 -1.87 -44.97 9.92
CA LEU A 505 -2.23 -45.56 8.63
C LEU A 505 -0.97 -46.04 7.92
N SER A 506 -1.01 -47.21 7.30
CA SER A 506 -0.02 -47.60 6.29
C SER A 506 -0.24 -46.86 4.97
N ASP A 507 0.77 -46.84 4.10
CA ASP A 507 0.66 -46.30 2.73
C ASP A 507 -0.58 -46.82 1.97
N GLN A 508 -0.88 -48.13 2.10
CA GLN A 508 -2.05 -48.74 1.47
C GLN A 508 -3.35 -48.22 2.10
N GLN A 509 -3.43 -48.20 3.43
CA GLN A 509 -4.62 -47.71 4.13
C GLN A 509 -4.88 -46.22 3.85
N MET A 510 -3.82 -45.41 3.69
CA MET A 510 -3.96 -44.02 3.28
C MET A 510 -4.52 -43.92 1.88
N THR A 511 -3.97 -44.67 0.92
CA THR A 511 -4.46 -44.68 -0.47
C THR A 511 -5.92 -45.10 -0.53
N ASP A 512 -6.28 -46.20 0.12
CA ASP A 512 -7.68 -46.66 0.22
C ASP A 512 -8.59 -45.57 0.81
N LYS A 513 -8.11 -44.79 1.77
CA LYS A 513 -8.88 -43.74 2.42
C LYS A 513 -9.08 -42.52 1.52
N LEU A 514 -8.08 -42.15 0.74
CA LEU A 514 -8.14 -41.07 -0.26
C LEU A 514 -9.09 -41.45 -1.41
N GLU A 515 -8.94 -42.67 -1.96
CA GLU A 515 -9.74 -43.17 -3.09
C GLU A 515 -11.23 -43.34 -2.76
N ARG A 516 -11.57 -43.68 -1.51
CA ARG A 516 -12.97 -43.78 -1.05
C ARG A 516 -13.75 -42.46 -1.13
N GLY A 517 -13.08 -41.33 -1.36
CA GLY A 517 -13.74 -40.03 -1.60
C GLY A 517 -14.44 -39.42 -0.39
N LYS A 518 -14.34 -40.04 0.80
CA LYS A 518 -15.04 -39.59 2.02
C LYS A 518 -14.50 -38.29 2.60
N ILE A 519 -13.30 -37.88 2.18
CA ILE A 519 -12.60 -36.68 2.65
C ILE A 519 -12.82 -35.50 1.69
N PHE A 520 -13.43 -35.69 0.51
CA PHE A 520 -13.76 -34.61 -0.45
C PHE A 520 -12.59 -33.67 -0.78
N ILE A 521 -11.40 -34.24 -0.99
CA ILE A 521 -10.18 -33.54 -1.40
C ILE A 521 -9.74 -34.00 -2.79
N SER A 522 -8.86 -33.23 -3.43
CA SER A 522 -8.32 -33.56 -4.76
C SER A 522 -7.27 -34.68 -4.73
N LEU A 523 -6.68 -34.97 -3.56
CA LEU A 523 -5.63 -35.97 -3.42
C LEU A 523 -6.17 -37.39 -3.56
N LYS A 524 -5.56 -38.20 -4.42
CA LYS A 524 -6.02 -39.57 -4.73
C LYS A 524 -5.14 -40.67 -4.19
N HIS A 525 -3.82 -40.45 -4.15
CA HIS A 525 -2.84 -41.47 -3.79
C HIS A 525 -1.85 -40.96 -2.74
N VAL A 526 -1.30 -41.87 -1.94
CA VAL A 526 -0.26 -41.53 -0.95
C VAL A 526 0.98 -40.91 -1.60
N GLY A 527 1.26 -41.22 -2.87
CA GLY A 527 2.35 -40.59 -3.63
C GLY A 527 2.24 -39.07 -3.71
N GLU A 528 1.02 -38.55 -3.87
CA GLU A 528 0.77 -37.09 -3.91
C GLU A 528 1.00 -36.46 -2.52
N VAL A 529 0.63 -37.18 -1.44
CA VAL A 529 0.91 -36.75 -0.07
C VAL A 529 2.42 -36.72 0.22
N LYS A 530 3.16 -37.73 -0.27
CA LYS A 530 4.62 -37.78 -0.17
C LYS A 530 5.28 -36.61 -0.90
N GLU A 531 4.82 -36.27 -2.11
CA GLU A 531 5.31 -35.11 -2.86
C GLU A 531 5.10 -33.80 -2.08
N ILE A 532 3.94 -33.62 -1.46
CA ILE A 532 3.67 -32.44 -0.61
C ILE A 532 4.62 -32.41 0.60
N VAL A 533 4.93 -33.55 1.22
CA VAL A 533 5.86 -33.63 2.35
C VAL A 533 7.29 -33.33 1.92
N GLU A 534 7.71 -33.77 0.74
CA GLU A 534 9.00 -33.41 0.15
C GLU A 534 9.09 -31.89 -0.09
N ASN A 535 8.02 -31.29 -0.62
CA ASN A 535 7.93 -29.84 -0.82
C ASN A 535 7.95 -29.08 0.52
N SER A 536 7.29 -29.62 1.54
CA SER A 536 7.32 -29.09 2.92
C SER A 536 8.72 -29.16 3.52
N THR A 537 9.45 -30.24 3.26
CA THR A 537 10.83 -30.43 3.73
C THR A 537 11.77 -29.42 3.08
N LEU A 538 11.64 -29.20 1.77
CA LEU A 538 12.40 -28.20 1.04
C LEU A 538 12.11 -26.78 1.55
N ALA A 539 10.83 -26.43 1.76
CA ALA A 539 10.46 -25.13 2.32
C ALA A 539 10.96 -24.93 3.76
N CYS A 540 10.96 -25.99 4.57
CA CYS A 540 11.53 -25.99 5.91
C CYS A 540 13.03 -25.65 5.89
N GLY A 541 13.77 -26.13 4.88
CA GLY A 541 15.18 -25.76 4.68
C GLY A 541 15.39 -24.25 4.54
N PHE A 542 14.61 -23.60 3.68
CA PHE A 542 14.65 -22.14 3.52
C PHE A 542 14.21 -21.39 4.79
N LEU A 543 13.23 -21.91 5.51
CA LEU A 543 12.79 -21.32 6.79
C LEU A 543 13.86 -21.41 7.87
N LEU A 544 14.58 -22.54 7.95
CA LEU A 544 15.72 -22.66 8.85
C LEU A 544 16.84 -21.70 8.45
N GLU A 545 17.09 -21.49 7.15
CA GLU A 545 18.08 -20.51 6.68
C GLU A 545 17.69 -19.07 7.01
N LEU A 546 16.40 -18.73 6.96
CA LEU A 546 15.88 -17.43 7.39
C LEU A 546 16.11 -17.17 8.89
N LEU A 547 16.02 -18.22 9.72
CA LEU A 547 16.08 -18.12 11.18
C LEU A 547 17.50 -18.23 11.76
N LYS A 548 18.47 -18.70 10.97
CA LYS A 548 19.90 -18.69 11.31
C LYS A 548 20.44 -17.26 11.33
#